data_AF-A0A368FEH1-F1
#
_entry.id   AF-A0A368FEH1-F1
#
_cell.length_a   1.000
_cell.length_b   1.000
_cell.length_c   1.000
_cell.angle_alpha   90.00
_cell.angle_beta   90.00
_cell.angle_gamma   90.00
#
_symmetry.space_group_name_H-M   'P 1'
#
loop_
_entity.id
_entity.type
_entity.pdbx_description
1 polymer ?
#
loop_
_entity_poly.entity_id
_entity_poly.type
_entity_poly.pdbx_seq_one_letter_code
_entity_poly.pdbx_strand_id
1 'polypeptide(L)'
;MNKIKCNMHVEAKCNESVIALAREIGVLPDELDPYGKKKAKVSLDVLKRLQHVKDGKYIVVAGITPTPLGEGKSTTTMGLVQALGAHLHKNVFACVRQPSQGPTFGIKGGAAGGGYAQVIPMEEFNLHLTGDIHAITAANNLLAAAIDARMFHESTQKDDALFNRLCPANKQGQRPLSAVQKRRLARLGIPNVEDANQLTPEQRVKFSRLNIDPNTITWNRVIDTNDRFLRGIEIGLGPSEKGHTRKTQFDISVASEIMAILALTTSLGDMRERFARIVIGSDTEGKPVTADDLGVTDALTVLMRDTVRPNLMQTLEGTPVFVHAGPFANIAHGQSSILADKVALKLVGEHGYVVTEAGFGADIGMEKFFNIKCRYSGLKPSAVVIVATVRALKMHGGGPPVVAGAPLKHEYLEENLELVAGGCDTNLRKQIENANKFGVPVVVCVNKFSTDTDKELEMVVNKALSHGAKKAVVSSHWSDGGAGSVQLAHAIVDITSGPHPDFKYLYPLEMSLEDKIATIAREIYGADGIELSDEAREKLKRYTQQGFGNLPICMAKTHLSLSHDPTKKGAPTNFTLPIRDVRASVGAGFIYPLVGEMTTMPGLSTRPCFFDITIDPETELIDGLF
;
A
#
# COMPACT_ATOMS: atom_id res chain seq x y z
N MET A 1 18.97 35.58 9.77
CA MET A 1 19.14 34.12 9.82
C MET A 1 17.97 33.54 10.62
N ASN A 2 16.86 33.20 9.95
CA ASN A 2 15.78 32.49 10.62
C ASN A 2 16.22 31.04 10.78
N LYS A 3 16.42 30.59 12.03
CA LYS A 3 16.61 29.17 12.34
C LYS A 3 15.38 28.44 11.81
N ILE A 4 15.59 27.53 10.86
CA ILE A 4 14.58 26.60 10.41
C ILE A 4 14.17 25.81 11.64
N LYS A 5 12.92 25.99 12.07
CA LYS A 5 12.35 25.28 13.20
C LYS A 5 12.32 23.77 12.87
N CYS A 6 12.66 22.92 13.84
CA CYS A 6 12.43 21.47 13.72
C CYS A 6 10.95 21.23 13.34
N ASN A 7 10.59 20.11 12.70
CA ASN A 7 9.20 19.77 12.35
C ASN A 7 8.22 20.07 13.51
N MET A 8 8.68 19.92 14.75
CA MET A 8 7.99 20.21 16.02
C MET A 8 7.48 21.64 16.24
N HIS A 9 8.00 22.68 15.57
CA HIS A 9 7.65 24.08 15.92
C HIS A 9 7.08 24.90 14.74
N VAL A 10 6.71 24.24 13.65
CA VAL A 10 5.91 24.90 12.61
C VAL A 10 4.50 25.08 13.14
N GLU A 11 4.20 26.27 13.67
CA GLU A 11 2.82 26.64 14.00
C GLU A 11 1.96 26.49 12.75
N ALA A 12 0.90 25.68 12.84
CA ALA A 12 -0.05 25.53 11.76
C ALA A 12 -0.66 26.90 11.46
N LYS A 13 -0.49 27.39 10.22
CA LYS A 13 -1.13 28.62 9.76
C LYS A 13 -2.66 28.48 9.76
N CYS A 14 -3.15 27.26 9.54
CA CYS A 14 -4.55 26.90 9.60
C CYS A 14 -4.77 25.79 10.62
N ASN A 15 -5.60 26.02 11.63
CA ASN A 15 -6.01 25.01 12.61
C ASN A 15 -7.52 24.86 12.60
N GLU A 16 -8.10 24.72 11.41
CA GLU A 16 -9.54 24.59 11.25
C GLU A 16 -10.08 23.28 11.83
N SER A 17 -11.35 23.29 12.21
CA SER A 17 -12.05 22.06 12.58
C SER A 17 -12.26 21.21 11.34
N VAL A 18 -12.16 19.88 11.47
CA VAL A 18 -12.49 18.95 10.38
C VAL A 18 -13.92 19.14 9.86
N ILE A 19 -14.84 19.65 10.68
CA ILE A 19 -16.22 19.96 10.27
C ILE A 19 -16.26 21.18 9.35
N ALA A 20 -15.44 22.20 9.61
CA ALA A 20 -15.34 23.38 8.76
C ALA A 20 -14.74 22.99 7.39
N LEU A 21 -13.65 22.24 7.41
CA LEU A 21 -13.03 21.67 6.22
C LEU A 21 -14.01 20.82 5.40
N ALA A 22 -14.74 19.91 6.05
CA ALA A 22 -15.73 19.07 5.40
C ALA A 22 -16.83 19.89 4.70
N ARG A 23 -17.27 21.00 5.32
CA ARG A 23 -18.24 21.91 4.71
C ARG A 23 -17.67 22.61 3.47
N GLU A 24 -16.42 23.09 3.55
CA GLU A 24 -15.76 23.77 2.43
C GLU A 24 -15.61 22.87 1.21
N ILE A 25 -15.28 21.60 1.44
CA ILE A 25 -15.06 20.61 0.36
C ILE A 25 -16.35 19.91 -0.08
N GLY A 26 -17.52 20.32 0.42
CA GLY A 26 -18.83 19.82 -0.02
C GLY A 26 -19.22 18.43 0.51
N VAL A 27 -18.65 17.99 1.63
CA VAL A 27 -19.10 16.82 2.39
C VAL A 27 -20.26 17.22 3.29
N LEU A 28 -21.37 16.48 3.22
CA LEU A 28 -22.57 16.79 4.01
C LEU A 28 -22.41 16.32 5.47
N PRO A 29 -23.13 16.91 6.44
CA PRO A 29 -23.06 16.50 7.84
C PRO A 29 -23.33 15.01 8.06
N ASP A 30 -24.30 14.43 7.35
CA ASP A 30 -24.65 13.00 7.47
C ASP A 30 -23.66 12.06 6.76
N GLU A 31 -22.67 12.61 6.04
CA GLU A 31 -21.61 11.87 5.37
C GLU A 31 -20.28 11.94 6.14
N LEU A 32 -20.27 12.58 7.31
CA LEU A 32 -19.08 12.83 8.11
C LEU A 32 -19.23 12.21 9.50
N ASP A 33 -18.28 11.37 9.89
CA ASP A 33 -18.20 10.83 11.25
C ASP A 33 -16.96 11.41 11.96
N PRO A 34 -17.09 12.45 12.80
CA PRO A 34 -15.94 13.07 13.46
C PRO A 34 -15.26 12.17 14.49
N TYR A 35 -13.93 12.14 14.48
CA TYR A 35 -13.06 11.50 15.49
C TYR A 35 -12.28 12.58 16.22
N GLY A 36 -12.98 13.27 17.13
CA GLY A 36 -12.50 14.50 17.73
C GLY A 36 -12.64 15.69 16.77
N LYS A 37 -11.84 16.75 16.98
CA LYS A 37 -12.00 18.02 16.26
C LYS A 37 -11.21 18.12 14.95
N LYS A 38 -10.26 17.21 14.73
CA LYS A 38 -9.19 17.36 13.71
C LYS A 38 -9.15 16.28 12.64
N LYS A 39 -9.94 15.22 12.81
CA LYS A 39 -10.03 14.12 11.85
C LYS A 39 -11.44 13.53 11.84
N ALA A 40 -11.85 12.95 10.73
CA ALA A 40 -13.17 12.34 10.57
C ALA A 40 -13.12 11.21 9.54
N LYS A 41 -14.04 10.25 9.63
CA LYS A 41 -14.32 9.32 8.53
C LYS A 41 -15.33 9.94 7.57
N VAL A 42 -15.17 9.69 6.28
CA VAL A 42 -16.10 10.14 5.22
C VAL A 42 -16.86 8.96 4.64
N SER A 43 -18.19 9.05 4.65
CA SER A 43 -19.09 8.02 4.13
C SER A 43 -18.90 7.80 2.63
N LEU A 44 -19.09 6.55 2.19
CA LEU A 44 -19.12 6.21 0.77
C LEU A 44 -20.41 6.66 0.06
N ASP A 45 -21.41 7.16 0.80
CA ASP A 45 -22.63 7.72 0.20
C ASP A 45 -22.33 8.96 -0.66
N VAL A 46 -21.20 9.64 -0.42
CA VAL A 46 -20.64 10.68 -1.30
C VAL A 46 -20.55 10.18 -2.75
N LEU A 47 -20.12 8.92 -2.96
CA LEU A 47 -20.00 8.35 -4.31
C LEU A 47 -21.36 8.16 -4.98
N LYS A 48 -22.39 7.81 -4.21
CA LYS A 48 -23.77 7.67 -4.73
C LYS A 48 -24.34 9.03 -5.09
N ARG A 49 -24.20 10.01 -4.19
CA ARG A 49 -24.68 11.38 -4.38
C ARG A 49 -24.00 12.05 -5.59
N LEU A 50 -22.70 11.83 -5.77
CA LEU A 50 -21.89 12.45 -6.81
C LEU A 50 -21.66 11.53 -8.03
N GLN A 51 -22.44 10.46 -8.21
CA GLN A 51 -22.23 9.50 -9.31
C GLN A 51 -22.24 10.15 -10.70
N HIS A 52 -22.99 11.24 -10.88
CA HIS A 52 -23.11 11.99 -12.14
C HIS A 52 -22.03 13.06 -12.33
N VAL A 53 -21.27 13.39 -11.26
CA VAL A 53 -20.15 14.33 -11.35
C VAL A 53 -18.99 13.62 -12.05
N LYS A 54 -18.41 14.26 -13.06
CA LYS A 54 -17.20 13.74 -13.71
C LYS A 54 -16.01 13.83 -12.77
N ASP A 55 -15.15 12.82 -12.83
CA ASP A 55 -13.94 12.77 -12.01
C ASP A 55 -12.98 13.90 -12.39
N GLY A 56 -12.27 14.42 -11.39
CA GLY A 56 -11.17 15.34 -11.60
C GLY A 56 -9.92 14.67 -12.19
N LYS A 57 -8.85 15.44 -12.26
CA LYS A 57 -7.55 14.99 -12.78
C LYS A 57 -6.81 14.16 -11.73
N TYR A 58 -6.27 13.03 -12.13
CA TYR A 58 -5.63 12.09 -11.22
C TYR A 58 -4.12 12.07 -11.38
N ILE A 59 -3.39 12.56 -10.37
CA ILE A 59 -1.95 12.77 -10.41
C ILE A 59 -1.28 11.79 -9.46
N VAL A 60 -0.27 11.05 -9.93
CA VAL A 60 0.54 10.18 -9.07
C VAL A 60 1.94 10.76 -8.88
N VAL A 61 2.37 10.87 -7.63
CA VAL A 61 3.73 11.24 -7.23
C VAL A 61 4.52 9.96 -6.97
N ALA A 62 5.59 9.79 -7.74
CA ALA A 62 6.59 8.76 -7.57
C ALA A 62 7.97 9.41 -7.36
N GLY A 63 9.02 8.62 -7.30
CA GLY A 63 10.38 9.15 -7.21
C GLY A 63 11.38 8.30 -7.95
N ILE A 64 12.61 8.78 -7.98
CA ILE A 64 13.76 7.96 -8.33
C ILE A 64 13.92 6.79 -7.37
N THR A 65 14.82 5.86 -7.69
CA THR A 65 15.10 4.74 -6.78
C THR A 65 15.56 5.29 -5.42
N PRO A 66 14.93 4.87 -4.31
CA PRO A 66 15.26 5.40 -3.00
C PRO A 66 16.73 5.28 -2.60
N THR A 67 17.22 6.31 -1.93
CA THR A 67 18.54 6.36 -1.29
C THR A 67 18.39 6.67 0.21
N PRO A 68 19.38 6.35 1.06
CA PRO A 68 19.37 6.75 2.48
C PRO A 68 19.32 8.28 2.69
N LEU A 69 19.59 9.09 1.66
CA LEU A 69 19.57 10.56 1.72
C LEU A 69 18.16 11.15 1.68
N GLY A 70 17.18 10.36 1.21
CA GLY A 70 15.78 10.74 1.09
C GLY A 70 15.47 11.62 -0.12
N GLU A 71 14.35 11.33 -0.78
CA GLU A 71 13.90 12.12 -1.95
C GLU A 71 12.83 13.15 -1.58
N GLY A 72 12.06 12.93 -0.51
CA GLY A 72 10.97 13.83 -0.10
C GLY A 72 9.70 13.69 -0.94
N LYS A 73 9.35 12.46 -1.37
CA LYS A 73 8.14 12.19 -2.17
C LYS A 73 6.85 12.70 -1.51
N SER A 74 6.58 12.28 -0.28
CA SER A 74 5.38 12.71 0.46
C SER A 74 5.38 14.20 0.74
N THR A 75 6.57 14.80 0.95
CA THR A 75 6.74 16.25 1.08
C THR A 75 6.32 16.96 -0.21
N THR A 76 6.67 16.39 -1.37
CA THR A 76 6.26 16.92 -2.68
C THR A 76 4.77 16.77 -2.90
N THR A 77 4.17 15.65 -2.50
CA THR A 77 2.71 15.45 -2.53
C THR A 77 2.02 16.57 -1.77
N MET A 78 2.46 16.86 -0.54
CA MET A 78 1.89 17.93 0.28
C MET A 78 2.14 19.32 -0.31
N GLY A 79 3.37 19.62 -0.71
CA GLY A 79 3.73 20.90 -1.31
C GLY A 79 2.94 21.18 -2.59
N LEU A 80 2.73 20.16 -3.43
CA LEU A 80 1.93 20.28 -4.64
C LEU A 80 0.47 20.57 -4.35
N VAL A 81 -0.17 19.86 -3.41
CA VAL A 81 -1.59 20.12 -3.09
C VAL A 81 -1.77 21.48 -2.42
N GLN A 82 -0.84 21.89 -1.55
CA GLN A 82 -0.84 23.23 -0.96
C GLN A 82 -0.70 24.32 -2.05
N ALA A 83 0.22 24.14 -3.00
CA ALA A 83 0.37 25.05 -4.13
C ALA A 83 -0.90 25.11 -5.01
N LEU A 84 -1.49 23.96 -5.35
CA LEU A 84 -2.71 23.90 -6.14
C LEU A 84 -3.90 24.57 -5.41
N GLY A 85 -4.07 24.28 -4.13
CA GLY A 85 -5.20 24.76 -3.32
C GLY A 85 -5.03 26.20 -2.86
N ALA A 86 -4.05 26.44 -1.98
CA ALA A 86 -3.88 27.72 -1.31
C ALA A 86 -3.32 28.84 -2.21
N HIS A 87 -2.55 28.49 -3.26
CA HIS A 87 -1.89 29.48 -4.11
C HIS A 87 -2.47 29.61 -5.53
N LEU A 88 -3.02 28.53 -6.09
CA LEU A 88 -3.63 28.53 -7.42
C LEU A 88 -5.17 28.42 -7.37
N HIS A 89 -5.75 28.34 -6.18
CA HIS A 89 -7.20 28.29 -5.96
C HIS A 89 -7.90 27.18 -6.76
N LYS A 90 -7.28 26.01 -6.84
CA LYS A 90 -7.86 24.80 -7.45
C LYS A 90 -8.46 23.92 -6.38
N ASN A 91 -9.61 23.32 -6.70
CA ASN A 91 -10.15 22.21 -5.89
C ASN A 91 -9.15 21.05 -5.94
N VAL A 92 -8.62 20.66 -4.80
CA VAL A 92 -7.58 19.64 -4.75
C VAL A 92 -7.65 18.82 -3.46
N PHE A 93 -7.34 17.53 -3.59
CA PHE A 93 -7.13 16.61 -2.47
C PHE A 93 -5.76 15.94 -2.58
N ALA A 94 -5.17 15.65 -1.43
CA ALA A 94 -4.13 14.63 -1.34
C ALA A 94 -4.72 13.29 -0.86
N CYS A 95 -4.23 12.17 -1.39
CA CYS A 95 -4.52 10.82 -0.91
C CYS A 95 -3.21 10.13 -0.51
N VAL A 96 -3.02 9.85 0.77
CA VAL A 96 -1.80 9.26 1.32
C VAL A 96 -2.09 8.02 2.15
N ARG A 97 -1.04 7.23 2.38
CA ARG A 97 -1.13 6.00 3.18
C ARG A 97 -1.13 6.32 4.66
N GLN A 98 -1.87 5.53 5.43
CA GLN A 98 -1.70 5.45 6.87
C GLN A 98 -0.37 4.72 7.20
N PRO A 99 0.50 5.29 8.05
CA PRO A 99 1.70 4.60 8.50
C PRO A 99 1.35 3.52 9.53
N SER A 100 2.20 2.49 9.60
CA SER A 100 2.17 1.53 10.72
C SER A 100 2.68 2.21 11.98
N GLN A 101 2.08 1.90 13.14
CA GLN A 101 2.54 2.45 14.42
C GLN A 101 3.83 1.76 14.91
N GLY A 102 4.09 0.51 14.49
CA GLY A 102 5.23 -0.28 14.95
C GLY A 102 6.59 0.42 14.75
N PRO A 103 6.88 0.93 13.53
CA PRO A 103 8.09 1.71 13.25
C PRO A 103 8.24 3.01 14.05
N THR A 104 7.12 3.65 14.45
CA THR A 104 7.12 4.89 15.23
C THR A 104 7.90 4.75 16.52
N PHE A 105 7.78 3.59 17.20
CA PHE A 105 8.49 3.29 18.44
C PHE A 105 9.89 2.70 18.22
N GLY A 106 10.29 2.45 16.98
CA GLY A 106 11.56 1.83 16.61
C GLY A 106 12.64 2.81 16.18
N ILE A 107 12.52 3.39 14.98
CA ILE A 107 13.58 4.18 14.33
C ILE A 107 13.26 5.68 14.27
N LYS A 108 11.98 6.04 14.12
CA LYS A 108 11.31 7.34 14.33
C LYS A 108 9.96 7.31 13.58
N GLY A 109 8.94 8.03 14.06
CA GLY A 109 7.65 8.18 13.37
C GLY A 109 7.78 8.68 11.93
N GLY A 110 6.85 8.28 11.07
CA GLY A 110 6.81 8.69 9.67
C GLY A 110 6.09 10.03 9.52
N ALA A 111 6.74 11.03 8.92
CA ALA A 111 6.03 12.23 8.52
C ALA A 111 5.28 11.98 7.19
N ALA A 112 3.97 12.24 7.11
CA ALA A 112 3.32 12.48 5.82
C ALA A 112 3.71 13.87 5.32
N GLY A 113 4.92 13.96 4.79
CA GLY A 113 5.57 15.19 4.35
C GLY A 113 6.73 15.59 5.25
N GLY A 114 6.99 16.89 5.36
CA GLY A 114 8.02 17.44 6.25
C GLY A 114 8.17 18.95 6.08
N GLY A 115 8.74 19.62 7.09
CA GLY A 115 8.86 21.08 7.08
C GLY A 115 7.50 21.77 6.99
N TYR A 116 7.36 22.74 6.08
CA TYR A 116 6.10 23.46 5.85
C TYR A 116 5.10 22.74 4.92
N ALA A 117 5.46 21.54 4.43
CA ALA A 117 4.64 20.74 3.55
C ALA A 117 4.35 19.37 4.17
N GLN A 118 3.33 19.32 5.04
CA GLN A 118 2.99 18.15 5.84
C GLN A 118 1.50 18.06 6.20
N VAL A 119 1.05 16.84 6.51
CA VAL A 119 -0.28 16.54 7.09
C VAL A 119 -0.29 16.85 8.58
N ILE A 120 -1.41 17.35 9.10
CA ILE A 120 -1.62 17.62 10.52
C ILE A 120 -2.98 17.08 11.01
N PRO A 121 -3.08 16.69 12.30
CA PRO A 121 -2.00 16.57 13.30
C PRO A 121 -1.13 15.32 13.12
N MET A 122 0.17 15.41 13.40
CA MET A 122 1.15 14.34 13.13
C MET A 122 1.11 13.19 14.13
N GLU A 123 0.77 13.47 15.38
CA GLU A 123 0.62 12.50 16.45
C GLU A 123 -0.53 11.54 16.15
N GLU A 124 -1.67 12.06 15.71
CA GLU A 124 -2.83 11.29 15.28
C GLU A 124 -2.52 10.46 14.03
N PHE A 125 -1.75 11.04 13.11
CA PHE A 125 -1.31 10.38 11.87
C PHE A 125 -0.44 9.15 12.13
N ASN A 126 0.43 9.19 13.15
CA ASN A 126 1.45 8.15 13.43
C ASN A 126 1.03 7.08 14.45
N LEU A 127 -0.10 7.27 15.12
CA LEU A 127 -0.58 6.35 16.16
C LEU A 127 -1.84 5.62 15.67
N HIS A 128 -2.94 5.75 16.40
CA HIS A 128 -4.14 4.93 16.20
C HIS A 128 -5.03 5.43 15.06
N LEU A 129 -4.90 6.71 14.68
CA LEU A 129 -5.77 7.41 13.73
C LEU A 129 -7.25 7.17 14.06
N THR A 130 -7.94 6.34 13.29
CA THR A 130 -9.35 5.97 13.48
C THR A 130 -9.56 4.48 13.79
N GLY A 131 -8.48 3.74 14.04
CA GLY A 131 -8.53 2.30 14.39
C GLY A 131 -8.53 1.33 13.20
N ASP A 132 -8.25 1.80 11.98
CA ASP A 132 -8.31 0.95 10.77
C ASP A 132 -7.33 -0.23 10.84
N ILE A 133 -6.09 0.00 11.28
CA ILE A 133 -5.08 -1.06 11.45
C ILE A 133 -5.45 -2.01 12.60
N HIS A 134 -6.14 -1.53 13.64
CA HIS A 134 -6.64 -2.39 14.72
C HIS A 134 -7.71 -3.34 14.21
N ALA A 135 -8.65 -2.86 13.40
CA ALA A 135 -9.66 -3.68 12.74
C ALA A 135 -9.03 -4.74 11.81
N ILE A 136 -7.99 -4.35 11.04
CA ILE A 136 -7.22 -5.29 10.20
C ILE A 136 -6.57 -6.38 11.05
N THR A 137 -5.95 -5.99 12.17
CA THR A 137 -5.30 -6.91 13.10
C THR A 137 -6.29 -7.92 13.66
N ALA A 138 -7.45 -7.45 14.13
CA ALA A 138 -8.51 -8.29 14.65
C ALA A 138 -9.08 -9.24 13.59
N ALA A 139 -9.36 -8.74 12.38
CA ALA A 139 -9.89 -9.54 11.28
C ALA A 139 -8.89 -10.62 10.83
N ASN A 140 -7.61 -10.27 10.68
CA ASN A 140 -6.57 -11.22 10.27
C ASN A 140 -6.42 -12.35 11.30
N ASN A 141 -6.41 -11.99 12.58
CA ASN A 141 -6.24 -12.95 13.67
C ASN A 141 -7.50 -13.78 13.91
N LEU A 142 -8.70 -13.26 13.62
CA LEU A 142 -9.93 -14.07 13.58
C LEU A 142 -9.83 -15.17 12.51
N LEU A 143 -9.35 -14.84 11.30
CA LEU A 143 -9.14 -15.84 10.25
C LEU A 143 -8.10 -16.88 10.66
N ALA A 144 -6.97 -16.44 11.26
CA ALA A 144 -5.97 -17.37 11.79
C ALA A 144 -6.54 -18.31 12.86
N ALA A 145 -7.33 -17.79 13.80
CA ALA A 145 -8.00 -18.58 14.82
C ALA A 145 -9.01 -19.57 14.21
N ALA A 146 -9.76 -19.15 13.18
CA ALA A 146 -10.72 -20.01 12.49
C ALA A 146 -10.06 -21.17 11.75
N ILE A 147 -8.87 -20.97 11.16
CA ILE A 147 -8.08 -22.05 10.54
C ILE A 147 -7.75 -23.11 11.58
N ASP A 148 -7.10 -22.71 12.69
CA ASP A 148 -6.63 -23.65 13.69
C ASP A 148 -7.82 -24.36 14.40
N ALA A 149 -8.90 -23.62 14.71
CA ALA A 149 -10.12 -24.20 15.27
C ALA A 149 -10.80 -25.20 14.34
N ARG A 150 -10.84 -24.89 13.03
CA ARG A 150 -11.41 -25.80 12.03
C ARG A 150 -10.62 -27.10 11.95
N MET A 151 -9.29 -27.02 11.87
CA MET A 151 -8.42 -28.19 11.82
C MET A 151 -8.54 -29.06 13.07
N PHE A 152 -8.55 -28.43 14.25
CA PHE A 152 -8.72 -29.12 15.52
C PHE A 152 -10.06 -29.88 15.57
N HIS A 153 -11.17 -29.21 15.28
CA HIS A 153 -12.49 -29.85 15.32
C HIS A 153 -12.70 -30.91 14.24
N GLU A 154 -12.12 -30.75 13.06
CA GLU A 154 -12.11 -31.83 12.06
C GLU A 154 -11.33 -33.04 12.60
N SER A 155 -10.09 -32.87 13.04
CA SER A 155 -9.24 -33.99 13.47
C SER A 155 -9.76 -34.76 14.70
N THR A 156 -10.57 -34.12 15.55
CA THR A 156 -11.02 -34.69 16.85
C THR A 156 -12.44 -35.25 16.84
N GLN A 157 -13.22 -35.03 15.78
CA GLN A 157 -14.63 -35.41 15.72
C GLN A 157 -14.92 -36.40 14.60
N LYS A 158 -15.85 -37.32 14.83
CA LYS A 158 -16.44 -38.17 13.78
C LYS A 158 -17.35 -37.35 12.88
N ASP A 159 -17.57 -37.80 11.65
CA ASP A 159 -18.29 -37.06 10.61
C ASP A 159 -19.69 -36.60 11.03
N ASP A 160 -20.52 -37.50 11.58
CA ASP A 160 -21.86 -37.14 12.04
C ASP A 160 -21.82 -36.11 13.17
N ALA A 161 -20.87 -36.24 14.08
CA ALA A 161 -20.75 -35.33 15.22
C ALA A 161 -20.31 -33.93 14.76
N LEU A 162 -19.39 -33.86 13.80
CA LEU A 162 -18.95 -32.62 13.17
C LEU A 162 -20.10 -31.95 12.41
N PHE A 163 -20.78 -32.69 11.54
CA PHE A 163 -21.94 -32.20 10.79
C PHE A 163 -23.02 -31.67 11.73
N ASN A 164 -23.33 -32.43 12.79
CA ASN A 164 -24.35 -32.04 13.77
C ASN A 164 -24.04 -30.72 14.48
N ARG A 165 -22.76 -30.41 14.72
CA ARG A 165 -22.32 -29.16 15.35
C ARG A 165 -22.23 -28.00 14.35
N LEU A 166 -21.88 -28.27 13.10
CA LEU A 166 -21.85 -27.26 12.05
C LEU A 166 -23.27 -26.84 11.63
N CYS A 167 -24.22 -27.77 11.63
CA CYS A 167 -25.61 -27.54 11.24
C CYS A 167 -26.55 -27.95 12.39
N PRO A 168 -26.56 -27.24 13.53
CA PRO A 168 -27.35 -27.65 14.69
C PRO A 168 -28.86 -27.68 14.37
N ALA A 169 -29.56 -28.65 14.94
CA ALA A 169 -31.01 -28.73 14.81
C ALA A 169 -31.67 -27.64 15.69
N ASN A 170 -32.69 -26.98 15.16
CA ASN A 170 -33.55 -26.09 15.93
C ASN A 170 -34.53 -26.89 16.81
N LYS A 171 -35.39 -26.18 17.55
CA LYS A 171 -36.40 -26.81 18.44
C LYS A 171 -37.39 -27.72 17.69
N GLN A 172 -37.54 -27.54 16.38
CA GLN A 172 -38.41 -28.31 15.49
C GLN A 172 -37.67 -29.47 14.79
N GLY A 173 -36.39 -29.71 15.11
CA GLY A 173 -35.58 -30.77 14.50
C GLY A 173 -35.02 -30.43 13.11
N GLN A 174 -35.32 -29.24 12.57
CA GLN A 174 -34.83 -28.78 11.28
C GLN A 174 -33.41 -28.20 11.44
N ARG A 175 -32.58 -28.33 10.40
CA ARG A 175 -31.21 -27.81 10.38
C ARG A 175 -31.09 -26.69 9.34
N PRO A 176 -31.57 -25.47 9.65
CA PRO A 176 -31.49 -24.36 8.71
C PRO A 176 -30.03 -24.02 8.39
N LEU A 177 -29.74 -23.79 7.11
CA LEU A 177 -28.41 -23.40 6.66
C LEU A 177 -28.25 -21.87 6.66
N SER A 178 -27.16 -21.39 7.24
CA SER A 178 -26.75 -19.98 7.13
C SER A 178 -26.37 -19.62 5.69
N ALA A 179 -26.36 -18.32 5.38
CA ALA A 179 -26.02 -17.84 4.05
C ALA A 179 -24.64 -18.32 3.55
N VAL A 180 -23.64 -18.38 4.44
CA VAL A 180 -22.29 -18.86 4.08
C VAL A 180 -22.25 -20.37 3.82
N GLN A 181 -23.07 -21.14 4.54
CA GLN A 181 -23.19 -22.57 4.30
C GLN A 181 -23.89 -22.87 2.97
N LYS A 182 -24.90 -22.07 2.59
CA LYS A 182 -25.52 -22.15 1.26
C LYS A 182 -24.51 -21.84 0.14
N ARG A 183 -23.65 -20.82 0.32
CA ARG A 183 -22.54 -20.53 -0.62
C ARG A 183 -21.55 -21.70 -0.73
N ARG A 184 -21.27 -22.37 0.39
CA ARG A 184 -20.42 -23.56 0.41
C ARG A 184 -21.04 -24.73 -0.39
N LEU A 185 -22.35 -25.00 -0.25
CA LEU A 185 -23.02 -26.01 -1.07
C LEU A 185 -22.86 -25.71 -2.57
N ALA A 186 -23.07 -24.45 -2.96
CA ALA A 186 -22.90 -24.03 -4.35
C ALA A 186 -21.48 -24.28 -4.88
N ARG A 187 -20.43 -23.96 -4.10
CA ARG A 187 -19.03 -24.24 -4.50
C ARG A 187 -18.72 -25.73 -4.62
N LEU A 188 -19.37 -26.56 -3.81
CA LEU A 188 -19.20 -28.02 -3.86
C LEU A 188 -20.01 -28.70 -4.98
N GLY A 189 -20.82 -27.93 -5.72
CA GLY A 189 -21.74 -28.45 -6.73
C GLY A 189 -22.94 -29.21 -6.14
N ILE A 190 -23.28 -28.95 -4.87
CA ILE A 190 -24.40 -29.58 -4.18
C ILE A 190 -25.63 -28.67 -4.31
N PRO A 191 -26.82 -29.20 -4.70
CA PRO A 191 -28.04 -28.41 -4.77
C PRO A 191 -28.31 -27.69 -3.45
N ASN A 192 -28.75 -26.43 -3.54
CA ASN A 192 -29.07 -25.66 -2.35
C ASN A 192 -30.32 -26.27 -1.68
N VAL A 193 -30.25 -26.43 -0.35
CA VAL A 193 -31.34 -26.97 0.46
C VAL A 193 -31.63 -26.01 1.61
N GLU A 194 -32.90 -25.91 1.99
CA GLU A 194 -33.30 -25.09 3.14
C GLU A 194 -33.08 -25.80 4.48
N ASP A 195 -33.12 -27.14 4.49
CA ASP A 195 -32.82 -27.98 5.65
C ASP A 195 -31.68 -28.94 5.34
N ALA A 196 -30.60 -28.86 6.11
CA ALA A 196 -29.42 -29.71 5.96
C ALA A 196 -29.71 -31.21 6.17
N ASN A 197 -30.84 -31.57 6.78
CA ASN A 197 -31.30 -32.96 6.86
C ASN A 197 -31.46 -33.62 5.47
N GLN A 198 -31.70 -32.81 4.43
CA GLN A 198 -31.86 -33.27 3.05
C GLN A 198 -30.54 -33.69 2.38
N LEU A 199 -29.40 -33.40 3.00
CA LEU A 199 -28.09 -33.82 2.48
C LEU A 199 -27.88 -35.33 2.70
N THR A 200 -27.41 -36.03 1.65
CA THR A 200 -27.00 -37.44 1.76
C THR A 200 -25.79 -37.60 2.69
N PRO A 201 -25.50 -38.80 3.21
CA PRO A 201 -24.31 -39.03 4.05
C PRO A 201 -23.01 -38.53 3.39
N GLU A 202 -22.82 -38.79 2.09
CA GLU A 202 -21.64 -38.37 1.34
C GLU A 202 -21.57 -36.83 1.21
N GLN A 203 -22.71 -36.19 0.96
CA GLN A 203 -22.80 -34.74 0.89
C GLN A 203 -22.50 -34.09 2.24
N ARG A 204 -22.93 -34.69 3.35
CA ARG A 204 -22.63 -34.21 4.71
C ARG A 204 -21.15 -34.25 5.01
N VAL A 205 -20.45 -35.32 4.63
CA VAL A 205 -18.99 -35.44 4.79
C VAL A 205 -18.29 -34.39 3.94
N LYS A 206 -18.59 -34.31 2.64
CA LYS A 206 -17.99 -33.34 1.70
C LYS A 206 -18.24 -31.89 2.14
N PHE A 207 -19.42 -31.60 2.67
CA PHE A 207 -19.75 -30.31 3.24
C PHE A 207 -18.94 -30.02 4.52
N SER A 208 -18.83 -30.98 5.42
CA SER A 208 -18.24 -30.76 6.76
C SER A 208 -16.72 -30.76 6.78
N ARG A 209 -16.07 -31.53 5.90
CA ARG A 209 -14.61 -31.67 5.87
C ARG A 209 -13.96 -30.70 4.88
N LEU A 210 -13.01 -29.89 5.34
CA LEU A 210 -12.13 -29.12 4.45
C LEU A 210 -10.87 -29.90 4.10
N ASN A 211 -10.44 -30.81 4.98
CA ASN A 211 -9.21 -31.59 4.81
C ASN A 211 -8.00 -30.67 4.50
N ILE A 212 -7.87 -29.57 5.24
CA ILE A 212 -6.76 -28.62 5.08
C ILE A 212 -5.44 -29.37 5.27
N ASP A 213 -4.52 -29.26 4.32
CA ASP A 213 -3.14 -29.72 4.49
C ASP A 213 -2.37 -28.68 5.33
N PRO A 214 -1.95 -29.03 6.57
CA PRO A 214 -1.24 -28.11 7.46
C PRO A 214 0.02 -27.50 6.85
N ASN A 215 0.71 -28.23 5.96
CA ASN A 215 1.99 -27.80 5.38
C ASN A 215 1.81 -26.76 4.27
N THR A 216 0.58 -26.58 3.78
CA THR A 216 0.27 -25.62 2.71
C THR A 216 -0.32 -24.31 3.23
N ILE A 217 -0.49 -24.18 4.55
CA ILE A 217 -1.05 -22.97 5.16
C ILE A 217 -0.09 -21.81 4.95
N THR A 218 -0.59 -20.77 4.30
CA THR A 218 0.16 -19.53 4.01
C THR A 218 -0.28 -18.37 4.90
N TRP A 219 -1.40 -18.53 5.63
CA TRP A 219 -1.94 -17.49 6.49
C TRP A 219 -1.22 -17.41 7.84
N ASN A 220 -0.62 -16.26 8.11
CA ASN A 220 0.05 -15.94 9.37
C ASN A 220 -0.83 -15.07 10.29
N ARG A 221 -0.43 -14.95 11.55
CA ARG A 221 -1.00 -13.96 12.48
C ARG A 221 -0.35 -12.60 12.25
N VAL A 222 -0.94 -11.54 12.80
CA VAL A 222 -0.35 -10.19 12.71
C VAL A 222 -0.46 -9.39 14.00
N ILE A 223 0.46 -8.44 14.16
CA ILE A 223 0.44 -7.41 15.21
C ILE A 223 1.13 -6.15 14.69
N ASP A 224 0.64 -4.95 15.04
CA ASP A 224 1.25 -3.70 14.57
C ASP A 224 2.33 -3.20 15.54
N THR A 225 3.32 -4.05 15.78
CA THR A 225 4.48 -3.81 16.67
C THR A 225 5.71 -4.45 16.04
N ASN A 226 6.87 -3.80 16.15
CA ASN A 226 8.14 -4.35 15.67
C ASN A 226 8.64 -5.45 16.63
N ASP A 227 8.28 -6.70 16.41
CA ASP A 227 8.68 -7.82 17.27
C ASP A 227 9.33 -8.98 16.50
N ARG A 228 10.66 -8.97 16.45
CA ARG A 228 11.44 -9.98 15.70
C ARG A 228 11.31 -11.40 16.26
N PHE A 229 10.93 -11.58 17.53
CA PHE A 229 10.85 -12.92 18.14
C PHE A 229 9.58 -13.67 17.72
N LEU A 230 8.61 -12.98 17.11
CA LEU A 230 7.42 -13.59 16.53
C LEU A 230 7.59 -14.02 15.06
N ARG A 231 8.78 -13.85 14.46
CA ARG A 231 9.08 -14.30 13.08
C ARG A 231 9.00 -15.82 12.89
N GLY A 232 9.00 -16.59 13.97
CA GLY A 232 8.79 -18.03 13.95
C GLY A 232 8.40 -18.52 15.34
N ILE A 233 7.24 -19.16 15.44
CA ILE A 233 6.68 -19.66 16.68
C ILE A 233 6.05 -21.04 16.48
N GLU A 234 5.83 -21.74 17.59
CA GLU A 234 4.99 -22.94 17.63
C GLU A 234 3.75 -22.65 18.49
N ILE A 235 2.57 -22.98 17.98
CA ILE A 235 1.27 -22.79 18.65
C ILE A 235 0.65 -24.14 19.02
N GLY A 236 -0.41 -24.12 19.84
CA GLY A 236 -1.14 -25.34 20.23
C GLY A 236 -0.44 -26.15 21.33
N LEU A 237 0.45 -25.53 22.11
CA LEU A 237 1.20 -26.18 23.19
C LEU A 237 0.36 -26.39 24.47
N GLY A 238 -0.90 -25.93 24.49
CA GLY A 238 -1.81 -26.11 25.61
C GLY A 238 -2.18 -27.57 25.85
N PRO A 239 -2.52 -27.97 27.10
CA PRO A 239 -2.88 -29.36 27.40
C PRO A 239 -4.08 -29.90 26.58
N SER A 240 -5.05 -29.03 26.25
CA SER A 240 -6.24 -29.40 25.47
C SER A 240 -5.96 -29.58 23.98
N GLU A 241 -4.91 -28.97 23.46
CA GLU A 241 -4.50 -28.99 22.05
C GLU A 241 -3.37 -30.00 21.79
N LYS A 242 -3.06 -30.86 22.77
CA LYS A 242 -1.97 -31.83 22.69
C LYS A 242 -2.03 -32.67 21.41
N GLY A 243 -0.93 -32.67 20.65
CA GLY A 243 -0.83 -33.38 19.37
C GLY A 243 -1.30 -32.59 18.15
N HIS A 244 -1.80 -31.36 18.34
CA HIS A 244 -2.25 -30.46 17.28
C HIS A 244 -1.39 -29.19 17.21
N THR A 245 -0.07 -29.32 17.42
CA THR A 245 0.86 -28.18 17.33
C THR A 245 1.12 -27.83 15.87
N ARG A 246 1.47 -26.56 15.62
CA ARG A 246 1.83 -26.08 14.28
C ARG A 246 2.85 -24.96 14.37
N LYS A 247 3.80 -24.95 13.42
CA LYS A 247 4.72 -23.83 13.21
C LYS A 247 4.04 -22.73 12.40
N THR A 248 4.18 -21.49 12.84
CA THR A 248 3.66 -20.29 12.17
C THR A 248 4.49 -19.07 12.55
N GLN A 249 4.06 -17.87 12.16
CA GLN A 249 4.72 -16.62 12.52
C GLN A 249 3.70 -15.48 12.65
N PHE A 250 4.17 -14.33 13.13
CA PHE A 250 3.50 -13.06 12.99
C PHE A 250 4.18 -12.19 11.94
N ASP A 251 3.37 -11.48 11.17
CA ASP A 251 3.78 -10.37 10.31
C ASP A 251 3.31 -9.04 10.92
N ILE A 252 3.90 -7.92 10.51
CA ILE A 252 3.37 -6.61 10.93
C ILE A 252 2.00 -6.38 10.28
N SER A 253 1.02 -5.78 10.98
CA SER A 253 -0.38 -5.73 10.50
C SER A 253 -0.56 -5.15 9.08
N VAL A 254 0.27 -4.18 8.70
CA VAL A 254 0.25 -3.59 7.34
C VAL A 254 0.77 -4.52 6.24
N ALA A 255 1.39 -5.65 6.59
CA ALA A 255 1.79 -6.72 5.68
C ALA A 255 0.66 -7.74 5.41
N SER A 256 -0.46 -7.67 6.15
CA SER A 256 -1.62 -8.54 5.94
C SER A 256 -2.22 -8.39 4.54
N GLU A 257 -2.70 -9.48 3.95
CA GLU A 257 -3.51 -9.42 2.74
C GLU A 257 -4.80 -8.60 2.96
N ILE A 258 -5.35 -8.57 4.18
CA ILE A 258 -6.52 -7.74 4.49
C ILE A 258 -6.21 -6.25 4.29
N MET A 259 -5.00 -5.80 4.60
CA MET A 259 -4.57 -4.43 4.31
C MET A 259 -4.52 -4.17 2.80
N ALA A 260 -4.00 -5.11 2.02
CA ALA A 260 -4.00 -5.00 0.56
C ALA A 260 -5.43 -5.02 -0.03
N ILE A 261 -6.34 -5.81 0.54
CA ILE A 261 -7.76 -5.84 0.17
C ILE A 261 -8.43 -4.49 0.46
N LEU A 262 -8.22 -3.91 1.65
CA LEU A 262 -8.76 -2.59 1.99
C LEU A 262 -8.28 -1.53 1.00
N ALA A 263 -7.00 -1.58 0.63
CA ALA A 263 -6.44 -0.63 -0.32
C ALA A 263 -6.97 -0.80 -1.76
N LEU A 264 -7.36 -2.02 -2.16
CA LEU A 264 -7.83 -2.32 -3.53
C LEU A 264 -9.33 -2.44 -3.68
N THR A 265 -10.10 -2.31 -2.60
CA THR A 265 -11.54 -2.46 -2.70
C THR A 265 -12.21 -1.21 -3.27
N THR A 266 -13.35 -1.41 -3.93
CA THR A 266 -14.17 -0.35 -4.56
C THR A 266 -15.49 -0.09 -3.82
N SER A 267 -15.87 -0.95 -2.88
CA SER A 267 -17.06 -0.83 -2.03
C SER A 267 -17.00 -1.86 -0.89
N LEU A 268 -17.89 -1.75 0.10
CA LEU A 268 -18.05 -2.79 1.12
C LEU A 268 -18.42 -4.16 0.52
N GLY A 269 -19.23 -4.17 -0.55
CA GLY A 269 -19.61 -5.40 -1.26
C GLY A 269 -18.41 -6.07 -1.95
N ASP A 270 -17.59 -5.29 -2.65
CA ASP A 270 -16.36 -5.78 -3.26
C ASP A 270 -15.36 -6.28 -2.19
N MET A 271 -15.24 -5.58 -1.05
CA MET A 271 -14.37 -6.03 0.05
C MET A 271 -14.79 -7.40 0.58
N ARG A 272 -16.10 -7.60 0.76
CA ARG A 272 -16.68 -8.89 1.17
C ARG A 272 -16.38 -10.00 0.16
N GLU A 273 -16.53 -9.73 -1.13
CA GLU A 273 -16.18 -10.71 -2.18
C GLU A 273 -14.67 -11.03 -2.20
N ARG A 274 -13.82 -10.03 -1.97
CA ARG A 274 -12.37 -10.20 -1.83
C ARG A 274 -12.02 -11.06 -0.61
N PHE A 275 -12.67 -10.84 0.54
CA PHE A 275 -12.52 -11.73 1.69
C PHE A 275 -12.97 -13.15 1.38
N ALA A 276 -14.05 -13.35 0.61
CA ALA A 276 -14.47 -14.69 0.21
C ALA A 276 -13.42 -15.43 -0.64
N ARG A 277 -12.59 -14.68 -1.38
CA ARG A 277 -11.55 -15.21 -2.27
C ARG A 277 -10.18 -15.39 -1.60
N ILE A 278 -10.00 -14.99 -0.34
CA ILE A 278 -8.74 -15.25 0.38
C ILE A 278 -8.50 -16.75 0.43
N VAL A 279 -7.33 -17.19 -0.04
CA VAL A 279 -6.88 -18.58 0.01
C VAL A 279 -5.95 -18.73 1.20
N ILE A 280 -6.28 -19.64 2.13
CA ILE A 280 -5.49 -19.86 3.36
C ILE A 280 -4.44 -20.96 3.20
N GLY A 281 -4.63 -21.83 2.22
CA GLY A 281 -3.82 -23.01 1.95
C GLY A 281 -4.54 -23.91 0.94
N SER A 282 -4.10 -25.16 0.84
CA SER A 282 -4.75 -26.19 0.02
C SER A 282 -5.32 -27.30 0.89
N ASP A 283 -6.28 -28.04 0.35
CA ASP A 283 -6.68 -29.32 0.92
C ASP A 283 -5.65 -30.42 0.56
N THR A 284 -5.84 -31.62 1.10
CA THR A 284 -5.00 -32.79 0.81
C THR A 284 -5.03 -33.24 -0.66
N GLU A 285 -5.95 -32.71 -1.49
CA GLU A 285 -6.03 -32.95 -2.93
C GLU A 285 -5.38 -31.81 -3.75
N GLY A 286 -4.84 -30.77 -3.09
CA GLY A 286 -4.21 -29.61 -3.73
C GLY A 286 -5.18 -28.53 -4.21
N LYS A 287 -6.48 -28.62 -3.87
CA LYS A 287 -7.47 -27.58 -4.20
C LYS A 287 -7.39 -26.43 -3.19
N PRO A 288 -7.61 -25.18 -3.61
CA PRO A 288 -7.52 -24.04 -2.71
C PRO A 288 -8.65 -24.08 -1.67
N VAL A 289 -8.30 -23.88 -0.40
CA VAL A 289 -9.25 -23.66 0.69
C VAL A 289 -9.36 -22.17 0.95
N THR A 290 -10.59 -21.65 0.98
CA THR A 290 -10.85 -20.21 1.12
C THR A 290 -11.35 -19.80 2.49
N ALA A 291 -11.29 -18.50 2.81
CA ALA A 291 -11.93 -17.96 4.00
C ALA A 291 -13.46 -18.14 3.99
N ASP A 292 -14.11 -18.21 2.82
CA ASP A 292 -15.55 -18.51 2.74
C ASP A 292 -15.84 -19.99 3.01
N ASP A 293 -14.88 -20.91 2.81
CA ASP A 293 -15.00 -22.32 3.20
C ASP A 293 -14.93 -22.54 4.71
N LEU A 294 -14.17 -21.66 5.40
CA LEU A 294 -14.15 -21.58 6.86
C LEU A 294 -15.41 -20.92 7.44
N GLY A 295 -16.21 -20.24 6.62
CA GLY A 295 -17.43 -19.59 7.07
C GLY A 295 -17.24 -18.19 7.64
N VAL A 296 -16.05 -17.57 7.49
CA VAL A 296 -15.70 -16.33 8.21
C VAL A 296 -15.85 -15.05 7.41
N THR A 297 -16.08 -15.12 6.10
CA THR A 297 -16.15 -13.95 5.20
C THR A 297 -17.04 -12.81 5.73
N ASP A 298 -18.25 -13.14 6.18
CA ASP A 298 -19.20 -12.15 6.68
C ASP A 298 -18.73 -11.56 8.03
N ALA A 299 -18.09 -12.36 8.89
CA ALA A 299 -17.51 -11.89 10.15
C ALA A 299 -16.31 -10.95 9.93
N LEU A 300 -15.43 -11.27 8.97
CA LEU A 300 -14.34 -10.37 8.56
C LEU A 300 -14.90 -9.05 8.03
N THR A 301 -15.95 -9.11 7.23
CA THR A 301 -16.62 -7.92 6.68
C THR A 301 -17.21 -7.06 7.79
N VAL A 302 -17.82 -7.65 8.82
CA VAL A 302 -18.35 -6.93 9.98
C VAL A 302 -17.25 -6.22 10.76
N LEU A 303 -16.13 -6.90 11.06
CA LEU A 303 -14.99 -6.29 11.74
C LEU A 303 -14.39 -5.12 10.95
N MET A 304 -14.42 -5.22 9.62
CA MET A 304 -13.84 -4.24 8.69
C MET A 304 -14.84 -3.19 8.21
N ARG A 305 -16.11 -3.24 8.64
CA ARG A 305 -17.22 -2.44 8.08
C ARG A 305 -16.89 -0.95 7.99
N ASP A 306 -16.34 -0.37 9.05
CA ASP A 306 -16.11 1.08 9.13
C ASP A 306 -14.79 1.49 8.47
N THR A 307 -13.89 0.53 8.24
CA THR A 307 -12.59 0.78 7.62
C THR A 307 -12.70 1.15 6.15
N VAL A 308 -13.84 0.95 5.48
CA VAL A 308 -13.99 1.37 4.07
C VAL A 308 -14.13 2.89 3.92
N ARG A 309 -14.38 3.61 5.01
CA ARG A 309 -14.56 5.07 5.01
C ARG A 309 -13.19 5.77 5.17
N PRO A 310 -12.72 6.55 4.17
CA PRO A 310 -11.45 7.26 4.24
C PRO A 310 -11.39 8.29 5.37
N ASN A 311 -10.20 8.51 5.92
CA ASN A 311 -9.98 9.45 7.03
C ASN A 311 -9.59 10.84 6.50
N LEU A 312 -10.45 11.84 6.70
CA LEU A 312 -10.23 13.23 6.35
C LEU A 312 -9.36 13.92 7.41
N MET A 313 -8.27 14.52 6.94
CA MET A 313 -7.34 15.40 7.66
C MET A 313 -7.00 16.60 6.76
N GLN A 314 -6.01 17.40 7.12
CA GLN A 314 -5.58 18.55 6.33
C GLN A 314 -4.06 18.76 6.35
N THR A 315 -3.57 19.57 5.42
CA THR A 315 -2.20 20.10 5.44
C THR A 315 -2.09 21.33 6.35
N LEU A 316 -0.86 21.82 6.57
CA LEU A 316 -0.62 23.09 7.27
C LEU A 316 -1.31 24.33 6.65
N GLU A 317 -1.69 24.26 5.38
CA GLU A 317 -2.37 25.34 4.65
C GLU A 317 -3.84 25.00 4.36
N GLY A 318 -4.45 24.12 5.17
CA GLY A 318 -5.89 23.84 5.11
C GLY A 318 -6.33 22.96 3.93
N THR A 319 -5.43 22.53 3.06
CA THR A 319 -5.77 21.64 1.94
C THR A 319 -6.22 20.26 2.45
N PRO A 320 -7.34 19.68 1.96
CA PRO A 320 -7.86 18.42 2.45
C PRO A 320 -6.99 17.22 2.07
N VAL A 321 -6.86 16.28 3.00
CA VAL A 321 -6.06 15.06 2.84
C VAL A 321 -6.87 13.86 3.27
N PHE A 322 -6.96 12.84 2.42
CA PHE A 322 -7.36 11.51 2.85
C PHE A 322 -6.16 10.66 3.24
N VAL A 323 -6.19 10.12 4.45
CA VAL A 323 -5.23 9.15 4.98
C VAL A 323 -5.92 7.80 5.06
N HIS A 324 -5.59 6.87 4.18
CA HIS A 324 -6.36 5.63 4.12
C HIS A 324 -5.61 4.43 3.53
N ALA A 325 -5.66 3.32 4.27
CA ALA A 325 -4.88 2.10 4.03
C ALA A 325 -3.36 2.36 3.96
N GLY A 326 -2.56 1.31 4.12
CA GLY A 326 -1.10 1.44 4.13
C GLY A 326 -0.36 0.15 3.84
N PRO A 327 -0.69 -0.57 2.74
CA PRO A 327 0.00 -1.81 2.42
C PRO A 327 1.49 -1.57 2.14
N PHE A 328 2.28 -2.60 2.40
CA PHE A 328 3.67 -2.66 1.97
C PHE A 328 3.80 -2.42 0.45
N ALA A 329 4.93 -1.83 0.03
CA ALA A 329 5.23 -1.57 -1.37
C ALA A 329 6.09 -2.66 -2.02
N ASN A 330 6.58 -3.63 -1.26
CA ASN A 330 7.29 -4.82 -1.77
C ASN A 330 6.33 -5.99 -2.01
N ILE A 331 5.77 -6.57 -0.95
CA ILE A 331 4.85 -7.74 -1.03
C ILE A 331 3.42 -7.36 -1.40
N ALA A 332 3.13 -6.06 -1.49
CA ALA A 332 1.87 -5.51 -1.98
C ALA A 332 2.14 -4.27 -2.85
N HIS A 333 1.07 -3.58 -3.25
CA HIS A 333 1.11 -2.52 -4.26
C HIS A 333 1.55 -1.14 -3.72
N GLY A 334 1.61 -0.95 -2.39
CA GLY A 334 2.24 0.24 -1.81
C GLY A 334 1.53 1.56 -1.99
N GLN A 335 0.20 1.57 -2.12
CA GLN A 335 -0.62 2.76 -2.37
C GLN A 335 -1.69 2.95 -1.29
N SER A 336 -2.20 4.18 -1.16
CA SER A 336 -3.44 4.46 -0.42
C SER A 336 -4.65 3.82 -1.11
N SER A 337 -5.81 3.79 -0.44
CA SER A 337 -6.99 3.07 -0.94
C SER A 337 -7.61 3.66 -2.23
N ILE A 338 -8.16 2.79 -3.08
CA ILE A 338 -9.00 3.19 -4.23
C ILE A 338 -10.23 3.99 -3.80
N LEU A 339 -10.83 3.66 -2.64
CA LEU A 339 -12.00 4.38 -2.13
C LEU A 339 -11.71 5.85 -1.84
N ALA A 340 -10.55 6.14 -1.21
CA ALA A 340 -10.11 7.52 -0.97
C ALA A 340 -9.97 8.30 -2.28
N ASP A 341 -9.33 7.72 -3.30
CA ASP A 341 -9.17 8.40 -4.60
C ASP A 341 -10.52 8.64 -5.27
N LYS A 342 -11.41 7.64 -5.29
CA LYS A 342 -12.73 7.78 -5.91
C LYS A 342 -13.56 8.86 -5.24
N VAL A 343 -13.57 8.90 -3.91
CA VAL A 343 -14.28 9.94 -3.15
C VAL A 343 -13.68 11.31 -3.44
N ALA A 344 -12.35 11.44 -3.37
CA ALA A 344 -11.66 12.68 -3.67
C ALA A 344 -11.93 13.18 -5.10
N LEU A 345 -11.86 12.29 -6.10
CA LEU A 345 -12.06 12.62 -7.51
C LEU A 345 -13.46 13.16 -7.79
N LYS A 346 -14.48 12.64 -7.09
CA LYS A 346 -15.84 13.17 -7.15
C LYS A 346 -15.99 14.51 -6.46
N LEU A 347 -15.38 14.68 -5.28
CA LEU A 347 -15.47 15.93 -4.50
C LEU A 347 -14.79 17.09 -5.21
N VAL A 348 -13.63 16.87 -5.83
CA VAL A 348 -12.92 17.95 -6.55
C VAL A 348 -13.60 18.33 -7.88
N GLY A 349 -14.31 17.39 -8.49
CA GLY A 349 -15.00 17.55 -9.78
C GLY A 349 -14.08 17.67 -10.99
N GLU A 350 -14.65 17.78 -12.19
CA GLU A 350 -13.97 17.74 -13.51
C GLU A 350 -12.76 18.69 -13.63
N HIS A 351 -12.81 19.84 -12.96
CA HIS A 351 -11.76 20.87 -13.02
C HIS A 351 -10.78 20.81 -11.85
N GLY A 352 -10.98 19.88 -10.93
CA GLY A 352 -10.15 19.69 -9.75
C GLY A 352 -9.07 18.62 -9.93
N TYR A 353 -8.30 18.42 -8.86
CA TYR A 353 -7.10 17.60 -8.86
C TYR A 353 -7.08 16.65 -7.66
N VAL A 354 -6.69 15.40 -7.88
CA VAL A 354 -6.35 14.47 -6.80
C VAL A 354 -4.91 14.07 -6.96
N VAL A 355 -4.10 14.32 -5.93
CA VAL A 355 -2.69 13.95 -5.90
C VAL A 355 -2.52 12.79 -4.93
N THR A 356 -2.19 11.62 -5.46
CA THR A 356 -1.81 10.45 -4.67
C THR A 356 -0.31 10.20 -4.80
N GLU A 357 0.23 9.31 -3.98
CA GLU A 357 1.62 8.88 -4.08
C GLU A 357 1.77 7.37 -4.18
N ALA A 358 2.93 6.97 -4.71
CA ALA A 358 3.35 5.59 -4.82
C ALA A 358 4.57 5.28 -3.93
N GLY A 359 4.49 4.18 -3.18
CA GLY A 359 5.58 3.75 -2.31
C GLY A 359 6.85 3.34 -3.07
N PHE A 360 8.04 3.64 -2.51
CA PHE A 360 9.35 3.45 -3.16
C PHE A 360 9.56 4.29 -4.43
N GLY A 361 10.33 3.80 -5.39
CA GLY A 361 10.61 4.46 -6.66
C GLY A 361 9.57 4.11 -7.74
N ALA A 362 9.67 4.76 -8.89
CA ALA A 362 8.79 4.52 -10.03
C ALA A 362 8.87 3.07 -10.56
N ASP A 363 10.01 2.41 -10.40
CA ASP A 363 10.21 1.00 -10.76
C ASP A 363 9.38 0.02 -9.92
N ILE A 364 8.96 0.39 -8.71
CA ILE A 364 8.13 -0.48 -7.87
C ILE A 364 6.74 0.12 -7.68
N GLY A 365 6.66 1.30 -7.07
CA GLY A 365 5.38 1.88 -6.67
C GLY A 365 4.52 2.28 -7.85
N MET A 366 5.10 3.00 -8.81
CA MET A 366 4.36 3.49 -9.98
C MET A 366 3.98 2.35 -10.92
N GLU A 367 4.88 1.39 -11.14
CA GLU A 367 4.60 0.16 -11.88
C GLU A 367 3.35 -0.55 -11.32
N LYS A 368 3.31 -0.78 -10.00
CA LYS A 368 2.17 -1.42 -9.32
C LYS A 368 0.93 -0.53 -9.29
N PHE A 369 1.11 0.78 -9.15
CA PHE A 369 0.01 1.73 -9.23
C PHE A 369 -0.71 1.62 -10.58
N PHE A 370 0.03 1.51 -11.70
CA PHE A 370 -0.55 1.33 -13.02
C PHE A 370 -1.08 -0.08 -13.27
N ASN A 371 -0.27 -1.12 -13.05
CA ASN A 371 -0.64 -2.49 -13.44
C ASN A 371 -1.61 -3.18 -12.46
N ILE A 372 -1.75 -2.67 -11.23
CA ILE A 372 -2.64 -3.21 -10.19
C ILE A 372 -3.74 -2.22 -9.81
N LYS A 373 -3.38 -1.05 -9.23
CA LYS A 373 -4.39 -0.12 -8.68
C LYS A 373 -5.28 0.51 -9.75
N CYS A 374 -4.71 1.02 -10.84
CA CYS A 374 -5.47 1.57 -11.97
C CYS A 374 -6.32 0.49 -12.64
N ARG A 375 -5.82 -0.74 -12.72
CA ARG A 375 -6.56 -1.89 -13.25
C ARG A 375 -7.80 -2.23 -12.42
N TYR A 376 -7.69 -2.29 -11.10
CA TYR A 376 -8.82 -2.60 -10.23
C TYR A 376 -9.77 -1.43 -10.01
N SER A 377 -9.26 -0.21 -10.00
CA SER A 377 -10.09 0.98 -9.80
C SER A 377 -10.85 1.39 -11.05
N GLY A 378 -10.29 1.10 -12.24
CA GLY A 378 -10.71 1.66 -13.52
C GLY A 378 -10.22 3.10 -13.73
N LEU A 379 -9.51 3.70 -12.75
CA LEU A 379 -9.01 5.07 -12.83
C LEU A 379 -7.83 5.14 -13.78
N LYS A 380 -7.75 6.26 -14.51
CA LYS A 380 -6.65 6.55 -15.43
C LYS A 380 -5.88 7.78 -14.93
N PRO A 381 -4.56 7.70 -14.80
CA PRO A 381 -3.74 8.83 -14.37
C PRO A 381 -3.70 9.90 -15.48
N SER A 382 -3.79 11.16 -15.08
CA SER A 382 -3.65 12.32 -15.96
C SER A 382 -2.19 12.79 -16.07
N ALA A 383 -1.38 12.58 -15.03
CA ALA A 383 0.05 12.88 -15.04
C ALA A 383 0.83 12.10 -13.97
N VAL A 384 2.16 12.05 -14.14
CA VAL A 384 3.11 11.56 -13.13
C VAL A 384 4.05 12.68 -12.72
N VAL A 385 4.32 12.79 -11.42
CA VAL A 385 5.46 13.56 -10.89
C VAL A 385 6.55 12.58 -10.47
N ILE A 386 7.77 12.71 -11.00
CA ILE A 386 8.96 11.97 -10.55
C ILE A 386 9.81 12.91 -9.70
N VAL A 387 9.92 12.58 -8.40
CA VAL A 387 10.71 13.33 -7.44
C VAL A 387 12.16 12.87 -7.44
N ALA A 388 13.09 13.83 -7.46
CA ALA A 388 14.52 13.61 -7.34
C ALA A 388 15.17 14.68 -6.44
N THR A 389 16.38 14.39 -5.96
CA THR A 389 17.24 15.35 -5.24
C THR A 389 18.64 15.28 -5.80
N VAL A 390 19.38 16.39 -5.76
CA VAL A 390 20.77 16.44 -6.22
C VAL A 390 21.62 15.39 -5.49
N ARG A 391 21.51 15.31 -4.17
CA ARG A 391 22.30 14.36 -3.36
C ARG A 391 21.98 12.89 -3.66
N ALA A 392 20.72 12.54 -3.85
CA ALA A 392 20.36 11.17 -4.25
C ALA A 392 20.88 10.85 -5.66
N LEU A 393 20.82 11.81 -6.59
CA LEU A 393 21.39 11.64 -7.93
C LEU A 393 22.91 11.48 -7.87
N LYS A 394 23.63 12.23 -7.04
CA LYS A 394 25.07 12.04 -6.83
C LYS A 394 25.39 10.61 -6.38
N MET A 395 24.59 10.05 -5.46
CA MET A 395 24.75 8.66 -5.04
C MET A 395 24.51 7.69 -6.22
N HIS A 396 23.50 7.96 -7.04
CA HIS A 396 23.26 7.18 -8.25
C HIS A 396 24.34 7.32 -9.32
N GLY A 397 25.07 8.44 -9.34
CA GLY A 397 26.21 8.69 -10.22
C GLY A 397 27.54 8.12 -9.73
N GLY A 398 27.55 7.37 -8.62
CA GLY A 398 28.78 6.74 -8.10
C GLY A 398 29.34 7.37 -6.83
N GLY A 399 28.57 8.26 -6.17
CA GLY A 399 28.96 8.82 -4.88
C GLY A 399 29.19 7.76 -3.80
N PRO A 400 29.99 8.06 -2.75
CA PRO A 400 30.38 7.10 -1.73
C PRO A 400 29.18 6.57 -0.92
N PRO A 401 29.21 5.31 -0.42
CA PRO A 401 28.10 4.76 0.37
C PRO A 401 27.72 5.62 1.58
N VAL A 402 26.43 5.76 1.82
CA VAL A 402 25.87 6.50 2.97
C VAL A 402 25.40 5.51 4.03
N VAL A 403 25.87 5.69 5.26
CA VAL A 403 25.47 4.89 6.43
C VAL A 403 24.65 5.77 7.36
N ALA A 404 23.48 5.28 7.78
CA ALA A 404 22.61 6.02 8.70
C ALA A 404 23.34 6.33 10.01
N GLY A 405 23.26 7.59 10.47
CA GLY A 405 23.93 8.08 11.68
C GLY A 405 25.39 8.51 11.48
N ALA A 406 26.01 8.24 10.34
CA ALA A 406 27.35 8.74 10.02
C ALA A 406 27.28 10.14 9.36
N PRO A 407 28.29 11.01 9.56
CA PRO A 407 28.39 12.27 8.83
C PRO A 407 28.40 12.05 7.31
N LEU A 408 27.71 12.92 6.57
CA LEU A 408 27.75 12.89 5.12
C LEU A 408 29.15 13.24 4.61
N LYS A 409 29.57 12.53 3.56
CA LYS A 409 30.82 12.80 2.86
C LYS A 409 30.73 14.10 2.05
N HIS A 410 31.86 14.77 1.83
CA HIS A 410 31.93 16.08 1.18
C HIS A 410 31.32 16.13 -0.23
N GLU A 411 31.37 15.01 -0.96
CA GLU A 411 30.77 14.86 -2.30
C GLU A 411 29.26 15.15 -2.29
N TYR A 412 28.59 14.96 -1.14
CA TYR A 412 27.17 15.25 -0.98
C TYR A 412 26.87 16.65 -0.46
N LEU A 413 27.88 17.40 -0.05
CA LEU A 413 27.78 18.74 0.54
C LEU A 413 28.32 19.84 -0.38
N GLU A 414 29.23 19.49 -1.28
CA GLU A 414 29.87 20.38 -2.25
C GLU A 414 29.37 20.11 -3.66
N GLU A 415 29.57 21.09 -4.56
CA GLU A 415 29.20 20.96 -5.98
C GLU A 415 29.95 19.79 -6.64
N ASN A 416 29.21 18.88 -7.28
CA ASN A 416 29.78 17.81 -8.09
C ASN A 416 28.88 17.50 -9.28
N LEU A 417 29.11 18.23 -10.38
CA LEU A 417 28.34 18.11 -11.62
C LEU A 417 28.51 16.74 -12.31
N GLU A 418 29.66 16.08 -12.15
CA GLU A 418 29.91 14.76 -12.76
C GLU A 418 29.02 13.69 -12.11
N LEU A 419 28.97 13.65 -10.78
CA LEU A 419 28.11 12.71 -10.05
C LEU A 419 26.62 13.00 -10.32
N VAL A 420 26.23 14.28 -10.40
CA VAL A 420 24.84 14.65 -10.74
C VAL A 420 24.50 14.18 -12.16
N ALA A 421 25.37 14.44 -13.13
CA ALA A 421 25.19 13.98 -14.51
C ALA A 421 25.08 12.45 -14.58
N GLY A 422 25.96 11.72 -13.90
CA GLY A 422 25.93 10.26 -13.83
C GLY A 422 24.63 9.71 -13.26
N GLY A 423 24.09 10.32 -12.19
CA GLY A 423 22.79 9.96 -11.64
C GLY A 423 21.62 10.26 -12.56
N CYS A 424 21.67 11.40 -13.25
CA CYS A 424 20.67 11.81 -14.23
C CYS A 424 20.65 10.87 -15.44
N ASP A 425 21.82 10.56 -15.99
CA ASP A 425 22.01 9.74 -17.17
C ASP A 425 21.83 8.25 -16.92
N THR A 426 21.59 7.84 -15.67
CA THR A 426 21.33 6.44 -15.33
C THR A 426 19.96 6.29 -14.69
N ASN A 427 19.84 6.60 -13.40
CA ASN A 427 18.62 6.33 -12.64
C ASN A 427 17.45 7.22 -13.08
N LEU A 428 17.63 8.55 -13.12
CA LEU A 428 16.54 9.47 -13.46
C LEU A 428 16.02 9.19 -14.87
N ARG A 429 16.92 9.06 -15.87
CA ARG A 429 16.56 8.68 -17.24
C ARG A 429 15.68 7.44 -17.25
N LYS A 430 16.12 6.35 -16.60
CA LYS A 430 15.38 5.07 -16.61
C LYS A 430 13.99 5.21 -15.99
N GLN A 431 13.85 6.02 -14.93
CA GLN A 431 12.55 6.23 -14.28
C GLN A 431 11.59 7.06 -15.16
N ILE A 432 12.11 8.06 -15.89
CA ILE A 432 11.34 8.82 -16.89
C ILE A 432 10.90 7.91 -18.05
N GLU A 433 11.82 7.10 -18.59
CA GLU A 433 11.53 6.11 -19.63
C GLU A 433 10.43 5.14 -19.17
N ASN A 434 10.55 4.62 -17.95
CA ASN A 434 9.56 3.70 -17.38
C ASN A 434 8.18 4.36 -17.28
N ALA A 435 8.08 5.61 -16.84
CA ALA A 435 6.80 6.33 -16.78
C ALA A 435 6.20 6.56 -18.17
N ASN A 436 7.03 6.96 -19.13
CA ASN A 436 6.62 7.22 -20.51
C ASN A 436 6.07 5.96 -21.21
N LYS A 437 6.52 4.74 -20.86
CA LYS A 437 5.99 3.48 -21.39
C LYS A 437 4.47 3.32 -21.20
N PHE A 438 3.91 3.93 -20.16
CA PHE A 438 2.47 3.86 -19.86
C PHE A 438 1.63 4.92 -20.58
N GLY A 439 2.25 5.79 -21.39
CA GLY A 439 1.55 6.83 -22.15
C GLY A 439 1.11 8.04 -21.32
N VAL A 440 1.65 8.23 -20.11
CA VAL A 440 1.27 9.30 -19.17
C VAL A 440 2.33 10.41 -19.18
N PRO A 441 1.96 11.71 -19.24
CA PRO A 441 2.93 12.79 -19.24
C PRO A 441 3.66 12.91 -17.90
N VAL A 442 4.97 13.13 -17.98
CA VAL A 442 5.89 13.16 -16.82
C VAL A 442 6.33 14.59 -16.51
N VAL A 443 6.24 14.97 -15.24
CA VAL A 443 6.90 16.16 -14.67
C VAL A 443 7.98 15.70 -13.70
N VAL A 444 9.19 16.23 -13.81
CA VAL A 444 10.24 15.99 -12.79
C VAL A 444 10.23 17.13 -11.78
N CYS A 445 10.18 16.77 -10.48
CA CYS A 445 10.32 17.71 -9.38
C CYS A 445 11.68 17.50 -8.70
N VAL A 446 12.52 18.53 -8.69
CA VAL A 446 13.82 18.51 -8.01
C VAL A 446 13.66 19.21 -6.66
N ASN A 447 13.68 18.44 -5.57
CA ASN A 447 13.56 18.99 -4.23
C ASN A 447 14.88 19.63 -3.81
N LYS A 448 14.86 20.94 -3.60
CA LYS A 448 16.03 21.75 -3.27
C LYS A 448 16.47 21.51 -1.82
N PHE A 449 17.74 21.20 -1.64
CA PHE A 449 18.43 21.27 -0.35
C PHE A 449 19.30 22.52 -0.24
N SER A 450 19.64 22.89 0.99
CA SER A 450 20.45 24.09 1.28
C SER A 450 21.87 24.04 0.71
N THR A 451 22.38 22.83 0.43
CA THR A 451 23.72 22.60 -0.11
C THR A 451 23.74 22.52 -1.64
N ASP A 452 22.59 22.45 -2.29
CA ASP A 452 22.52 22.29 -3.74
C ASP A 452 22.85 23.62 -4.43
N THR A 453 23.75 23.59 -5.42
CA THR A 453 24.06 24.79 -6.21
C THR A 453 23.06 24.98 -7.35
N ASP A 454 22.92 26.21 -7.83
CA ASP A 454 22.02 26.50 -8.95
C ASP A 454 22.44 25.73 -10.22
N LYS A 455 23.75 25.53 -10.44
CA LYS A 455 24.25 24.72 -11.57
C LYS A 455 23.83 23.26 -11.48
N GLU A 456 23.87 22.66 -10.30
CA GLU A 456 23.42 21.28 -10.10
C GLU A 456 21.92 21.15 -10.36
N LEU A 457 21.13 22.08 -9.83
CA LEU A 457 19.68 22.11 -10.01
C LEU A 457 19.31 22.28 -11.48
N GLU A 458 19.92 23.23 -12.18
CA GLU A 458 19.73 23.46 -13.62
C GLU A 458 20.13 22.23 -14.44
N MET A 459 21.24 21.57 -14.08
CA MET A 459 21.65 20.34 -14.75
C MET A 459 20.58 19.24 -14.66
N VAL A 460 20.02 19.01 -13.47
CA VAL A 460 18.96 18.00 -13.29
C VAL A 460 17.73 18.34 -14.13
N VAL A 461 17.30 19.61 -14.14
CA VAL A 461 16.17 20.08 -14.95
C VAL A 461 16.43 19.85 -16.44
N ASN A 462 17.59 20.27 -16.95
CA ASN A 462 17.93 20.14 -18.37
C ASN A 462 18.04 18.66 -18.79
N LYS A 463 18.67 17.82 -17.96
CA LYS A 463 18.78 16.38 -18.22
C LYS A 463 17.42 15.68 -18.20
N ALA A 464 16.55 16.03 -17.25
CA ALA A 464 15.20 15.48 -17.19
C ALA A 464 14.41 15.76 -18.48
N LEU A 465 14.47 17.00 -18.98
CA LEU A 465 13.84 17.39 -20.24
C LEU A 465 14.44 16.62 -21.44
N SER A 466 15.77 16.50 -21.51
CA SER A 466 16.43 15.74 -22.60
C SER A 466 16.08 14.25 -22.58
N HIS A 467 15.75 13.71 -21.40
CA HIS A 467 15.36 12.31 -21.20
C HIS A 467 13.86 12.06 -21.38
N GLY A 468 13.10 13.06 -21.86
CA GLY A 468 11.71 12.90 -22.27
C GLY A 468 10.67 13.28 -21.21
N ALA A 469 11.06 13.97 -20.13
CA ALA A 469 10.08 14.63 -19.26
C ALA A 469 9.41 15.79 -20.02
N LYS A 470 8.11 16.00 -19.81
CA LYS A 470 7.38 17.12 -20.43
C LYS A 470 7.68 18.46 -19.77
N LYS A 471 7.91 18.43 -18.46
CA LYS A 471 8.35 19.57 -17.65
C LYS A 471 9.32 19.09 -16.59
N ALA A 472 10.21 19.97 -16.15
CA ALA A 472 11.05 19.73 -14.98
C ALA A 472 11.20 21.06 -14.21
N VAL A 473 11.07 21.01 -12.90
CA VAL A 473 11.06 22.21 -12.04
C VAL A 473 11.76 21.93 -10.72
N VAL A 474 12.35 22.97 -10.14
CA VAL A 474 12.90 22.95 -8.78
C VAL A 474 11.79 23.34 -7.80
N SER A 475 11.78 22.72 -6.62
CA SER A 475 10.82 23.08 -5.57
C SER A 475 11.48 23.18 -4.19
N SER A 476 11.08 24.21 -3.44
CA SER A 476 11.52 24.52 -2.08
C SER A 476 10.39 24.36 -1.05
N HIS A 477 9.36 23.56 -1.36
CA HIS A 477 8.16 23.44 -0.53
C HIS A 477 8.42 22.95 0.91
N TRP A 478 9.52 22.24 1.15
CA TRP A 478 9.92 21.88 2.50
C TRP A 478 10.19 23.10 3.38
N SER A 479 10.84 24.14 2.85
CA SER A 479 11.13 25.39 3.59
C SER A 479 10.04 26.45 3.42
N ASP A 480 9.34 26.46 2.27
CA ASP A 480 8.48 27.58 1.87
C ASP A 480 6.99 27.22 1.77
N GLY A 481 6.60 25.98 2.11
CA GLY A 481 5.21 25.51 2.03
C GLY A 481 4.70 25.45 0.60
N GLY A 482 3.41 25.73 0.39
CA GLY A 482 2.79 25.75 -0.94
C GLY A 482 3.47 26.74 -1.89
N ALA A 483 3.96 27.86 -1.38
CA ALA A 483 4.64 28.89 -2.18
C ALA A 483 5.87 28.33 -2.92
N GLY A 484 6.61 27.42 -2.28
CA GLY A 484 7.78 26.75 -2.87
C GLY A 484 7.45 25.72 -3.96
N SER A 485 6.18 25.40 -4.17
CA SER A 485 5.69 24.43 -5.17
C SER A 485 4.79 25.05 -6.26
N VAL A 486 4.64 26.38 -6.31
CA VAL A 486 3.81 27.08 -7.31
C VAL A 486 4.21 26.73 -8.75
N GLN A 487 5.51 26.68 -9.05
CA GLN A 487 5.98 26.30 -10.40
C GLN A 487 5.63 24.86 -10.77
N LEU A 488 5.69 23.93 -9.80
CA LEU A 488 5.26 22.55 -9.98
C LEU A 488 3.76 22.46 -10.23
N ALA A 489 2.96 23.22 -9.48
CA ALA A 489 1.52 23.28 -9.67
C ALA A 489 1.16 23.83 -11.07
N HIS A 490 1.82 24.89 -11.53
CA HIS A 490 1.65 25.38 -12.90
C HIS A 490 2.06 24.36 -13.96
N ALA A 491 3.18 23.65 -13.76
CA ALA A 491 3.60 22.59 -14.67
C ALA A 491 2.52 21.49 -14.79
N ILE A 492 1.93 21.07 -13.67
CA ILE A 492 0.84 20.09 -13.64
C ILE A 492 -0.41 20.61 -14.32
N VAL A 493 -0.82 21.86 -14.04
CA VAL A 493 -1.97 22.47 -14.70
C VAL A 493 -1.78 22.53 -16.22
N ASP A 494 -0.60 22.93 -16.68
CA ASP A 494 -0.24 23.03 -18.11
C ASP A 494 -0.34 21.65 -18.80
N ILE A 495 0.37 20.64 -18.30
CA ILE A 495 0.41 19.33 -18.97
C ILE A 495 -0.91 18.56 -18.92
N THR A 496 -1.82 18.94 -18.00
CA THR A 496 -3.15 18.35 -17.86
C THR A 496 -4.26 19.21 -18.45
N SER A 497 -3.93 20.30 -19.16
CA SER A 497 -4.92 21.17 -19.82
C SER A 497 -5.50 20.57 -21.10
N GLY A 498 -4.73 19.68 -21.74
CA GLY A 498 -5.08 19.01 -22.99
C GLY A 498 -5.97 17.76 -22.81
N PRO A 499 -6.13 16.95 -23.88
CA PRO A 499 -6.87 15.70 -23.82
C PRO A 499 -6.24 14.72 -22.82
N HIS A 500 -7.06 13.85 -22.25
CA HIS A 500 -6.59 12.81 -21.33
C HIS A 500 -5.55 11.90 -22.02
N PRO A 501 -4.46 11.52 -21.35
CA PRO A 501 -3.45 10.64 -21.93
C PRO A 501 -4.01 9.28 -22.35
N ASP A 502 -3.40 8.71 -23.41
CA ASP A 502 -3.63 7.35 -23.89
C ASP A 502 -2.91 6.33 -22.99
N PHE A 503 -3.42 6.20 -21.76
CA PHE A 503 -2.87 5.31 -20.74
C PHE A 503 -2.97 3.84 -21.16
N LYS A 504 -1.85 3.11 -21.04
CA LYS A 504 -1.74 1.68 -21.37
C LYS A 504 -1.10 0.90 -20.23
N TYR A 505 -1.57 -0.33 -20.03
CA TYR A 505 -0.90 -1.27 -19.12
C TYR A 505 0.36 -1.84 -19.78
N LEU A 506 1.31 -2.28 -18.94
CA LEU A 506 2.57 -2.87 -19.42
C LEU A 506 2.36 -4.22 -20.11
N TYR A 507 1.36 -4.99 -19.65
CA TYR A 507 1.04 -6.31 -20.18
C TYR A 507 -0.47 -6.63 -20.08
N PRO A 508 -1.00 -7.49 -20.97
CA PRO A 508 -2.35 -8.06 -20.86
C PRO A 508 -2.42 -9.14 -19.77
N LEU A 509 -3.61 -9.39 -19.21
CA LEU A 509 -3.78 -10.36 -18.12
C LEU A 509 -3.73 -11.82 -18.59
N GLU A 510 -3.96 -12.07 -19.87
CA GLU A 510 -3.99 -13.38 -20.50
C GLU A 510 -2.57 -13.96 -20.72
N MET A 511 -1.56 -13.09 -20.62
CA MET A 511 -0.15 -13.49 -20.66
C MET A 511 0.16 -14.47 -19.51
N SER A 512 1.06 -15.43 -19.76
CA SER A 512 1.47 -16.38 -18.71
C SER A 512 2.07 -15.65 -17.51
N LEU A 513 1.97 -16.22 -16.31
CA LEU A 513 2.55 -15.60 -15.11
C LEU A 513 4.07 -15.38 -15.28
N GLU A 514 4.78 -16.36 -15.86
CA GLU A 514 6.21 -16.26 -16.13
C GLU A 514 6.54 -15.10 -17.10
N ASP A 515 5.79 -14.98 -18.19
CA ASP A 515 6.01 -13.92 -19.19
C ASP A 515 5.70 -12.53 -18.62
N LYS A 516 4.68 -12.40 -17.74
CA LYS A 516 4.41 -11.13 -17.04
C LYS A 516 5.59 -10.73 -16.16
N ILE A 517 6.15 -11.69 -15.41
CA ILE A 517 7.32 -11.46 -14.54
C ILE A 517 8.53 -11.05 -15.38
N ALA A 518 8.78 -11.76 -16.48
CA ALA A 518 9.87 -11.46 -17.41
C ALA A 518 9.70 -10.09 -18.08
N THR A 519 8.47 -9.72 -18.42
CA THR A 519 8.14 -8.41 -19.01
C THR A 519 8.49 -7.28 -18.03
N ILE A 520 8.07 -7.37 -16.76
CA ILE A 520 8.44 -6.37 -15.75
C ILE A 520 9.97 -6.30 -15.61
N ALA A 521 10.64 -7.45 -15.51
CA ALA A 521 12.08 -7.51 -15.34
C ALA A 521 12.85 -6.82 -16.49
N ARG A 522 12.47 -7.10 -17.74
CA ARG A 522 13.13 -6.50 -18.91
C ARG A 522 12.76 -5.04 -19.08
N GLU A 523 11.47 -4.74 -19.13
CA GLU A 523 10.99 -3.42 -19.53
C GLU A 523 11.21 -2.36 -18.45
N ILE A 524 10.94 -2.70 -17.18
CA ILE A 524 11.00 -1.76 -16.06
C ILE A 524 12.38 -1.77 -15.40
N TYR A 525 12.97 -2.95 -15.17
CA TYR A 525 14.24 -3.05 -14.44
C TYR A 525 15.47 -2.99 -15.33
N GLY A 526 15.34 -3.30 -16.62
CA GLY A 526 16.48 -3.42 -17.53
C GLY A 526 17.29 -4.70 -17.31
N ALA A 527 16.66 -5.75 -16.77
CA ALA A 527 17.26 -7.08 -16.65
C ALA A 527 17.29 -7.78 -18.03
N ASP A 528 18.24 -8.69 -18.25
CA ASP A 528 18.30 -9.50 -19.48
C ASP A 528 17.17 -10.55 -19.49
N GLY A 529 16.74 -10.97 -18.31
CA GLY A 529 15.67 -11.94 -18.10
C GLY A 529 15.47 -12.28 -16.63
N ILE A 530 14.86 -13.44 -16.40
CA ILE A 530 14.59 -13.97 -15.07
C ILE A 530 15.17 -15.38 -14.93
N GLU A 531 15.49 -15.76 -13.70
CA GLU A 531 15.91 -17.11 -13.34
C GLU A 531 14.96 -17.64 -12.28
N LEU A 532 14.16 -18.65 -12.62
CA LEU A 532 13.20 -19.27 -11.71
C LEU A 532 13.87 -20.41 -10.93
N SER A 533 13.75 -20.39 -9.60
CA SER A 533 13.97 -21.59 -8.78
C SER A 533 12.96 -22.68 -9.13
N ASP A 534 13.29 -23.93 -8.79
CA ASP A 534 12.36 -25.04 -8.99
C ASP A 534 11.06 -24.84 -8.18
N GLU A 535 11.18 -24.34 -6.94
CA GLU A 535 10.03 -23.99 -6.09
C GLU A 535 9.13 -22.92 -6.75
N ALA A 536 9.73 -21.87 -7.30
CA ALA A 536 8.99 -20.82 -8.00
C ALA A 536 8.27 -21.38 -9.24
N ARG A 537 8.94 -22.21 -10.04
CA ARG A 537 8.36 -22.83 -11.24
C ARG A 537 7.16 -23.71 -10.90
N GLU A 538 7.28 -24.54 -9.86
CA GLU A 538 6.19 -25.39 -9.38
C GLU A 538 5.00 -24.59 -8.87
N LYS A 539 5.24 -23.50 -8.11
CA LYS A 539 4.16 -22.64 -7.60
C LYS A 539 3.45 -21.89 -8.72
N LEU A 540 4.16 -21.36 -9.72
CA LEU A 540 3.55 -20.73 -10.90
C LEU A 540 2.65 -21.69 -11.67
N LYS A 541 3.10 -22.94 -11.87
CA LYS A 541 2.29 -24.00 -12.48
C LYS A 541 1.03 -24.28 -11.65
N ARG A 542 1.19 -24.44 -10.33
CA ARG A 542 0.08 -24.68 -9.40
C ARG A 542 -0.94 -23.55 -9.44
N TYR A 543 -0.51 -22.29 -9.32
CA TYR A 543 -1.41 -21.14 -9.37
C TYR A 543 -2.13 -21.02 -10.71
N THR A 544 -1.47 -21.37 -11.82
CA THR A 544 -2.13 -21.43 -13.13
C THR A 544 -3.22 -22.52 -13.15
N GLN A 545 -2.93 -23.73 -12.65
CA GLN A 545 -3.90 -24.83 -12.54
C GLN A 545 -5.08 -24.52 -11.61
N GLN A 546 -4.83 -23.73 -10.55
CA GLN A 546 -5.86 -23.26 -9.62
C GLN A 546 -6.69 -22.09 -10.18
N GLY A 547 -6.42 -21.63 -11.40
CA GLY A 547 -7.18 -20.57 -12.08
C GLY A 547 -6.70 -19.14 -11.79
N PHE A 548 -5.53 -18.98 -11.17
CA PHE A 548 -4.96 -17.67 -10.81
C PHE A 548 -4.00 -17.11 -11.87
N GLY A 549 -3.88 -17.78 -13.03
CA GLY A 549 -2.97 -17.39 -14.12
C GLY A 549 -3.21 -15.98 -14.68
N ASN A 550 -4.44 -15.48 -14.59
CA ASN A 550 -4.82 -14.16 -15.10
C ASN A 550 -4.63 -13.01 -14.08
N LEU A 551 -4.14 -13.29 -12.87
CA LEU A 551 -3.84 -12.24 -11.91
C LEU A 551 -2.63 -11.39 -12.36
N PRO A 552 -2.58 -10.10 -11.98
CA PRO A 552 -1.41 -9.25 -12.17
C PRO A 552 -0.26 -9.66 -11.23
N ILE A 553 0.95 -9.17 -11.55
CA ILE A 553 2.17 -9.44 -10.80
C ILE A 553 2.50 -8.26 -9.88
N CYS A 554 2.89 -8.57 -8.65
CA CYS A 554 3.39 -7.62 -7.66
C CYS A 554 4.83 -8.01 -7.28
N MET A 555 5.83 -7.48 -7.99
CA MET A 555 7.23 -7.84 -7.75
C MET A 555 7.71 -7.43 -6.36
N ALA A 556 8.19 -8.38 -5.56
CA ALA A 556 8.79 -8.14 -4.26
C ALA A 556 10.33 -8.21 -4.38
N LYS A 557 10.94 -7.03 -4.56
CA LYS A 557 12.39 -6.84 -4.67
C LYS A 557 12.89 -5.73 -3.74
N THR A 558 14.22 -5.60 -3.64
CA THR A 558 14.81 -4.44 -2.95
C THR A 558 14.36 -3.14 -3.61
N HIS A 559 14.08 -2.13 -2.77
CA HIS A 559 13.71 -0.79 -3.21
C HIS A 559 14.94 0.09 -3.46
N LEU A 560 16.15 -0.40 -3.19
CA LEU A 560 17.39 0.39 -3.22
C LEU A 560 18.14 0.32 -4.55
N SER A 561 17.61 -0.44 -5.51
CA SER A 561 18.19 -0.68 -6.83
C SER A 561 17.10 -1.10 -7.82
N LEU A 562 17.29 -0.81 -9.11
CA LEU A 562 16.49 -1.39 -10.19
C LEU A 562 16.70 -2.92 -10.27
N SER A 563 17.88 -3.41 -9.90
CA SER A 563 18.17 -4.85 -9.86
C SER A 563 17.76 -5.49 -8.51
N HIS A 564 18.14 -6.75 -8.32
CA HIS A 564 17.98 -7.47 -7.06
C HIS A 564 19.04 -7.10 -6.01
N ASP A 565 20.14 -6.46 -6.41
CA ASP A 565 21.27 -6.12 -5.55
C ASP A 565 21.15 -4.67 -5.07
N PRO A 566 20.93 -4.42 -3.76
CA PRO A 566 20.75 -3.07 -3.22
C PRO A 566 21.99 -2.17 -3.36
N THR A 567 23.16 -2.73 -3.61
CA THR A 567 24.42 -1.97 -3.74
C THR A 567 24.60 -1.38 -5.14
N LYS A 568 23.96 -1.97 -6.16
CA LYS A 568 24.04 -1.49 -7.54
C LYS A 568 23.21 -0.21 -7.72
N LYS A 569 23.88 0.92 -7.90
CA LYS A 569 23.25 2.23 -8.14
C LYS A 569 23.09 2.54 -9.62
N GLY A 570 22.58 3.73 -9.93
CA GLY A 570 22.22 4.12 -11.31
C GLY A 570 21.12 3.25 -11.92
N ALA A 571 21.35 2.80 -13.15
CA ALA A 571 20.52 1.89 -13.94
C ALA A 571 21.41 0.72 -14.40
N PRO A 572 21.59 -0.30 -13.54
CA PRO A 572 22.47 -1.44 -13.85
C PRO A 572 21.99 -2.20 -15.10
N THR A 573 22.93 -2.77 -15.84
CA THR A 573 22.68 -3.65 -16.99
C THR A 573 23.38 -5.00 -16.77
N ASN A 574 23.21 -5.94 -17.71
CA ASN A 574 23.87 -7.25 -17.70
C ASN A 574 23.58 -8.05 -16.42
N PHE A 575 22.30 -8.16 -16.06
CA PHE A 575 21.88 -8.93 -14.90
C PHE A 575 20.59 -9.71 -15.17
N THR A 576 20.55 -10.93 -14.64
CA THR A 576 19.35 -11.76 -14.57
C THR A 576 18.68 -11.58 -13.22
N LEU A 577 17.35 -11.47 -13.20
CA LEU A 577 16.60 -11.32 -11.97
C LEU A 577 16.27 -12.70 -11.37
N PRO A 578 16.80 -13.06 -10.19
CA PRO A 578 16.44 -14.33 -9.56
C PRO A 578 15.03 -14.25 -8.99
N ILE A 579 14.24 -15.30 -9.20
CA ILE A 579 12.92 -15.47 -8.60
C ILE A 579 13.02 -16.70 -7.69
N ARG A 580 13.10 -16.46 -6.39
CA ARG A 580 13.38 -17.48 -5.38
C ARG A 580 12.13 -18.24 -4.96
N ASP A 581 11.02 -17.54 -4.86
CA ASP A 581 9.73 -18.07 -4.46
C ASP A 581 8.61 -17.24 -5.12
N VAL A 582 7.38 -17.74 -5.14
CA VAL A 582 6.19 -17.06 -5.63
C VAL A 582 5.05 -17.31 -4.67
N ARG A 583 4.37 -16.24 -4.25
CA ARG A 583 3.20 -16.32 -3.37
C ARG A 583 2.00 -15.67 -4.03
N ALA A 584 0.81 -15.92 -3.49
CA ALA A 584 -0.45 -15.39 -4.01
C ALA A 584 -1.22 -14.65 -2.90
N SER A 585 -1.73 -13.47 -3.23
CA SER A 585 -2.75 -12.78 -2.45
C SER A 585 -4.00 -12.72 -3.30
N VAL A 586 -4.76 -13.82 -3.29
CA VAL A 586 -5.89 -14.06 -4.21
C VAL A 586 -7.08 -13.16 -3.90
N GLY A 587 -7.35 -12.86 -2.63
CA GLY A 587 -8.38 -11.90 -2.23
C GLY A 587 -8.03 -10.48 -2.65
N ALA A 588 -6.77 -10.08 -2.49
CA ALA A 588 -6.27 -8.80 -3.02
C ALA A 588 -6.22 -8.79 -4.56
N GLY A 589 -5.99 -9.96 -5.17
CA GLY A 589 -5.97 -10.17 -6.61
C GLY A 589 -4.59 -9.96 -7.23
N PHE A 590 -3.53 -10.55 -6.70
CA PHE A 590 -2.24 -10.56 -7.39
C PHE A 590 -1.35 -11.73 -6.97
N ILE A 591 -0.42 -12.08 -7.85
CA ILE A 591 0.70 -12.99 -7.57
C ILE A 591 1.93 -12.13 -7.27
N TYR A 592 2.69 -12.46 -6.22
CA TYR A 592 3.88 -11.70 -5.86
C TYR A 592 5.13 -12.60 -5.82
N PRO A 593 5.99 -12.52 -6.86
CA PRO A 593 7.29 -13.18 -6.89
C PRO A 593 8.27 -12.54 -5.91
N LEU A 594 9.02 -13.36 -5.19
CA LEU A 594 10.04 -12.97 -4.24
C LEU A 594 11.42 -13.05 -4.93
N VAL A 595 12.01 -11.88 -5.15
CA VAL A 595 13.34 -11.75 -5.79
C VAL A 595 14.47 -11.98 -4.77
N GLY A 596 14.22 -11.63 -3.52
CA GLY A 596 15.13 -11.84 -2.40
C GLY A 596 14.36 -11.95 -1.09
N GLU A 597 15.09 -12.01 0.01
CA GLU A 597 14.46 -12.08 1.34
C GLU A 597 13.73 -10.78 1.68
N MET A 598 12.47 -10.91 2.09
CA MET A 598 11.63 -9.78 2.50
C MET A 598 11.26 -9.97 3.97
N THR A 599 11.71 -9.05 4.82
CA THR A 599 11.28 -9.04 6.22
C THR A 599 9.87 -8.46 6.31
N THR A 600 8.92 -9.29 6.76
CA THR A 600 7.53 -8.91 7.01
C THR A 600 7.24 -8.54 8.46
N MET A 601 8.20 -8.79 9.36
CA MET A 601 8.14 -8.39 10.77
C MET A 601 9.43 -7.67 11.16
N PRO A 602 9.45 -6.32 11.21
CA PRO A 602 10.63 -5.56 11.63
C PRO A 602 11.01 -5.86 13.09
N GLY A 603 12.25 -5.55 13.45
CA GLY A 603 12.73 -5.62 14.83
C GLY A 603 13.05 -4.24 15.36
N LEU A 604 12.97 -4.07 16.68
CA LEU A 604 13.50 -2.89 17.37
C LEU A 604 15.04 -2.83 17.25
N SER A 605 15.58 -1.61 17.24
CA SER A 605 17.02 -1.33 17.31
C SER A 605 17.57 -1.50 18.74
N THR A 606 18.89 -1.42 18.93
CA THR A 606 19.51 -1.48 20.27
C THR A 606 19.06 -0.32 21.17
N ARG A 607 18.84 0.87 20.57
CA ARG A 607 18.23 2.02 21.22
C ARG A 607 17.00 2.44 20.41
N PRO A 608 15.81 1.91 20.73
CA PRO A 608 14.57 2.31 20.08
C PRO A 608 14.17 3.76 20.41
N CYS A 609 13.44 4.40 19.50
CA CYS A 609 12.96 5.77 19.68
C CYS A 609 12.09 5.99 20.92
N PHE A 610 11.39 4.95 21.41
CA PHE A 610 10.59 5.09 22.62
C PHE A 610 11.38 5.50 23.87
N PHE A 611 12.72 5.40 23.86
CA PHE A 611 13.56 5.91 24.96
C PHE A 611 13.46 7.43 25.11
N ASP A 612 13.18 8.12 24.00
CA ASP A 612 13.11 9.57 23.94
C ASP A 612 11.65 10.07 23.89
N ILE A 613 10.66 9.16 23.90
CA ILE A 613 9.24 9.50 23.89
C ILE A 613 8.75 9.74 25.32
N THR A 614 8.10 10.88 25.55
CA THR A 614 7.42 11.19 26.81
C THR A 614 6.09 11.89 26.54
N ILE A 615 5.24 11.95 27.56
CA ILE A 615 3.97 12.67 27.54
C ILE A 615 3.85 13.48 28.83
N ASP A 616 3.44 14.74 28.69
CA ASP A 616 3.02 15.55 29.81
C ASP A 616 1.61 15.13 30.26
N PRO A 617 1.43 14.60 31.50
CA PRO A 617 0.14 14.10 31.96
C PRO A 617 -0.91 15.21 32.22
N GLU A 618 -0.53 16.48 32.24
CA GLU A 618 -1.47 17.61 32.40
C GLU A 618 -1.88 18.20 31.05
N THR A 619 -0.91 18.39 30.14
CA THR A 619 -1.17 19.03 28.83
C THR A 619 -1.49 18.03 27.72
N GLU A 620 -1.24 16.73 27.95
CA GLU A 620 -1.33 15.64 26.97
C GLU A 620 -0.38 15.80 25.77
N LEU A 621 0.59 16.72 25.85
CA LEU A 621 1.57 16.96 24.80
C LEU A 621 2.60 15.83 24.78
N ILE A 622 2.80 15.25 23.59
CA ILE A 622 3.77 14.19 23.33
C ILE A 622 5.08 14.82 22.84
N ASP A 623 6.20 14.47 23.46
CA ASP A 623 7.55 14.80 23.00
C ASP A 623 8.28 13.53 22.52
N GLY A 624 9.19 13.68 21.56
CA GLY A 624 10.04 12.61 21.04
C GLY A 624 9.43 11.68 19.97
N LEU A 625 8.17 11.89 19.56
CA LEU A 625 7.50 11.00 18.59
C LEU A 625 7.96 11.21 17.13
N PHE A 626 8.33 12.43 16.74
CA PHE A 626 8.71 12.80 15.35
C PHE A 626 9.65 14.01 15.24
#